data_AF-A0A0V0HRE5-F1
#
_entry.id   AF-A0A0V0HRE5-F1
#
_cell.length_a   1.000
_cell.length_b   1.000
_cell.length_c   1.000
_cell.angle_alpha   90.00
_cell.angle_beta   90.00
_cell.angle_gamma   90.00
#
_symmetry.space_group_name_H-M   'P 1'
#
loop_
_entity.id
_entity.type
_entity.pdbx_description
1 polymer ?
#
loop_
_entity_poly.entity_id
_entity_poly.type
_entity_poly.pdbx_seq_one_letter_code
_entity_poly.pdbx_strand_id
1 'polypeptide(L)'
;MDELQPWKIDEMLHREDSMSELHKFYKSYREKMRKFDILTYQKMYAIGYLQKDPLKDPLQLLFNQKSSGPTLKSLLSQNIRLFKHKSHDIDPMVRFIKEMQSDLEVVYVGQMCLSWEFLHWQYMKALNLWESDPRGIRKYNEVAGEFQQFQVLMQRFIENEPFQGPRVQYFIKSRYDLRNLLQVPVIRDDRVKDRNKARTKEKAVFSITSDMLVEILEESIRIFWRFVKADKDCYSVMTKGQKGIHPEVQEQEDMELLLEIKKNLEKKEKKLQEVLRSGNCILRKFRKNREDDSDHVLYFFSQVDVKLVARVLNMSRLTKDQLVWCHNKLNRISFVHRKIHVEPFFFALPLLILVIVFSIKS
;
A
#
# COMPACT_ATOMS: atom_id res chain seq x y z
N MET A 1 25.17 -22.30 -29.76
CA MET A 1 24.77 -20.94 -30.16
C MET A 1 23.38 -21.13 -30.74
N ASP A 2 22.34 -20.98 -29.93
CA ASP A 2 20.95 -21.08 -30.36
C ASP A 2 20.21 -19.88 -29.77
N GLU A 3 19.87 -18.97 -30.66
CA GLU A 3 19.10 -17.76 -30.39
C GLU A 3 17.64 -18.12 -30.14
N LEU A 4 17.13 -17.84 -28.94
CA LEU A 4 15.71 -17.92 -28.65
C LEU A 4 15.01 -16.70 -29.27
N GLN A 5 14.30 -16.93 -30.38
CA GLN A 5 13.43 -15.93 -30.99
C GLN A 5 12.24 -15.54 -30.10
N PRO A 6 11.68 -14.33 -30.27
CA PRO A 6 10.61 -13.80 -29.43
C PRO A 6 9.26 -14.40 -29.80
N TRP A 7 8.51 -14.87 -28.80
CA TRP A 7 7.17 -15.43 -28.96
C TRP A 7 6.18 -14.35 -29.43
N LYS A 8 5.66 -14.49 -30.65
CA LYS A 8 4.46 -13.77 -31.12
C LYS A 8 3.24 -14.37 -30.43
N ILE A 9 2.48 -13.54 -29.73
CA ILE A 9 1.23 -13.90 -29.07
C ILE A 9 0.14 -13.94 -30.15
N ASP A 10 -0.35 -15.15 -30.43
CA ASP A 10 -1.47 -15.39 -31.36
C ASP A 10 -2.80 -15.17 -30.62
N GLU A 11 -3.66 -14.33 -31.19
CA GLU A 11 -4.76 -13.60 -30.55
C GLU A 11 -6.02 -14.42 -30.21
N MET A 12 -6.00 -15.76 -30.28
CA MET A 12 -7.25 -16.55 -30.22
C MET A 12 -7.37 -17.61 -29.10
N LEU A 13 -6.43 -17.72 -28.15
CA LEU A 13 -6.46 -18.77 -27.10
C LEU A 13 -6.76 -18.32 -25.65
N HIS A 14 -7.00 -17.04 -25.36
CA HIS A 14 -6.92 -16.54 -23.97
C HIS A 14 -8.20 -16.55 -23.08
N ARG A 15 -9.30 -17.19 -23.48
CA ARG A 15 -10.57 -17.03 -22.74
C ARG A 15 -10.67 -17.87 -21.46
N GLU A 16 -10.12 -19.08 -21.45
CA GLU A 16 -10.19 -20.00 -20.31
C GLU A 16 -9.02 -19.79 -19.32
N ASP A 17 -7.92 -19.21 -19.79
CA ASP A 17 -6.72 -18.97 -18.99
C ASP A 17 -6.80 -17.71 -18.10
N SER A 18 -7.63 -16.72 -18.48
CA SER A 18 -7.80 -15.46 -17.74
C SER A 18 -8.34 -15.64 -16.31
N MET A 19 -9.32 -16.53 -16.13
CA MET A 19 -9.86 -16.83 -14.79
C MET A 19 -8.89 -17.70 -13.97
N SER A 20 -8.12 -18.58 -14.63
CA SER A 20 -7.07 -19.41 -14.03
C SER A 20 -5.97 -18.52 -13.43
N GLU A 21 -5.53 -17.53 -14.22
CA GLU A 21 -4.54 -16.53 -13.83
C GLU A 21 -5.05 -15.71 -12.64
N LEU A 22 -6.30 -15.23 -12.69
CA LEU A 22 -6.93 -14.48 -11.60
C LEU A 22 -6.93 -15.23 -10.27
N HIS A 23 -7.27 -16.52 -10.28
CA HIS A 23 -7.23 -17.32 -9.07
C HIS A 23 -5.81 -17.55 -8.55
N LYS A 24 -4.82 -17.74 -9.43
CA LYS A 24 -3.40 -17.88 -9.04
C LYS A 24 -2.87 -16.60 -8.40
N PHE A 25 -3.10 -15.44 -9.01
CA PHE A 25 -2.67 -14.14 -8.48
C PHE A 25 -3.37 -13.83 -7.16
N TYR A 26 -4.69 -14.02 -7.09
CA TYR A 26 -5.44 -13.81 -5.86
C TYR A 26 -5.00 -14.75 -4.73
N LYS A 27 -4.72 -16.02 -5.03
CA LYS A 27 -4.17 -16.96 -4.05
C LYS A 27 -2.85 -16.46 -3.50
N SER A 28 -1.92 -16.02 -4.37
CA SER A 28 -0.65 -15.44 -3.95
C SER A 28 -0.87 -14.20 -3.08
N TYR A 29 -1.71 -13.26 -3.51
CA TYR A 29 -2.05 -12.06 -2.75
C TYR A 29 -2.64 -12.37 -1.36
N ARG A 30 -3.57 -13.32 -1.27
CA ARG A 30 -4.20 -13.72 0.00
C ARG A 30 -3.18 -14.38 0.94
N GLU A 31 -2.35 -15.28 0.44
CA GLU A 31 -1.28 -15.90 1.23
C GLU A 31 -0.33 -14.85 1.80
N LYS A 32 -0.07 -13.80 1.03
CA LYS A 32 0.80 -12.68 1.37
C LYS A 32 0.19 -11.78 2.44
N MET A 33 -1.07 -11.39 2.28
CA MET A 33 -1.83 -10.70 3.34
C MET A 33 -1.87 -11.50 4.64
N ARG A 34 -2.10 -12.81 4.54
CA ARG A 34 -2.13 -13.71 5.72
C ARG A 34 -0.78 -13.77 6.44
N LYS A 35 0.34 -13.77 5.71
CA LYS A 35 1.68 -13.73 6.33
C LYS A 35 1.87 -12.47 7.17
N PHE A 36 1.43 -11.32 6.65
CA PHE A 36 1.44 -10.08 7.41
C PHE A 36 0.57 -10.16 8.67
N ASP A 37 -0.64 -10.69 8.57
CA ASP A 37 -1.53 -10.85 9.73
C ASP A 37 -0.92 -11.76 10.81
N ILE A 38 -0.25 -12.84 10.40
CA ILE A 38 0.46 -13.75 11.33
C ILE A 38 1.61 -13.01 12.02
N LEU A 39 2.42 -12.26 11.26
CA LEU A 39 3.53 -11.47 11.81
C LEU A 39 3.01 -10.43 12.81
N THR A 40 1.95 -9.70 12.47
CA THR A 40 1.29 -8.77 13.40
C THR A 40 0.91 -9.46 14.70
N TYR A 41 0.24 -10.61 14.63
CA TYR A 41 -0.19 -11.35 15.81
C TYR A 41 0.99 -11.81 16.68
N GLN A 42 2.04 -12.35 16.05
CA GLN A 42 3.26 -12.78 16.74
C GLN A 42 3.94 -11.62 17.47
N LYS A 43 4.11 -10.48 16.79
CA LYS A 43 4.78 -9.29 17.35
C LYS A 43 3.94 -8.67 18.48
N MET A 44 2.62 -8.57 18.30
CA MET A 44 1.72 -8.08 19.35
C MET A 44 1.74 -8.97 20.60
N TYR A 45 1.70 -10.29 20.42
CA TYR A 45 1.77 -11.24 21.55
C TYR A 45 3.10 -11.14 22.30
N ALA A 46 4.21 -11.02 21.57
CA ALA A 46 5.53 -10.84 22.17
C ALA A 46 5.63 -9.53 22.99
N ILE A 47 5.09 -8.43 22.46
CA ILE A 47 5.02 -7.15 23.19
C ILE A 47 4.18 -7.29 24.47
N GLY A 48 3.00 -7.92 24.37
CA GLY A 48 2.10 -8.13 25.51
C GLY A 48 2.71 -9.02 26.60
N TYR A 49 3.39 -10.11 26.21
CA TYR A 49 4.04 -11.03 27.15
C TYR A 49 5.17 -10.36 27.96
N LEU A 50 5.95 -9.50 27.31
CA LEU A 50 7.08 -8.82 27.96
C LEU A 50 6.66 -7.71 28.94
N GLN A 51 5.41 -7.23 28.85
CA GLN A 51 4.92 -6.10 29.64
C GLN A 51 4.40 -6.47 31.04
N LYS A 52 4.46 -7.76 31.45
CA LYS A 52 4.32 -8.31 32.84
C LYS A 52 3.16 -7.82 33.74
N ASP A 53 2.21 -7.02 33.24
CA ASP A 53 1.04 -6.57 33.99
C ASP A 53 -0.23 -7.16 33.32
N PRO A 54 -0.65 -8.38 33.70
CA PRO A 54 -1.70 -9.15 33.00
C PRO A 54 -3.11 -8.53 33.08
N LEU A 55 -3.29 -7.42 33.82
CA LEU A 55 -4.55 -6.67 33.89
C LEU A 55 -4.68 -5.54 32.86
N LYS A 56 -3.60 -5.19 32.13
CA LYS A 56 -3.65 -4.14 31.09
C LYS A 56 -3.69 -4.80 29.72
N ASP A 57 -4.70 -4.42 28.94
CA ASP A 57 -4.81 -4.80 27.54
C ASP A 57 -3.48 -4.48 26.82
N PRO A 58 -2.85 -5.42 26.08
CA PRO A 58 -1.67 -5.16 25.26
C PRO A 58 -1.83 -3.93 24.34
N LEU A 59 -3.08 -3.57 24.02
CA LEU A 59 -3.48 -2.41 23.25
C LEU A 59 -3.64 -1.11 24.05
N GLN A 60 -3.33 -1.05 25.34
CA GLN A 60 -3.41 0.20 26.12
C GLN A 60 -2.05 0.88 26.28
N LEU A 61 -0.94 0.13 26.28
CA LEU A 61 0.40 0.67 26.54
C LEU A 61 1.22 0.96 25.28
N LEU A 62 0.95 0.31 24.15
CA LEU A 62 1.44 0.76 22.83
C LEU A 62 1.02 2.21 22.54
N PHE A 63 -0.16 2.60 23.04
CA PHE A 63 -0.89 3.81 22.67
C PHE A 63 -0.74 4.96 23.69
N ASN A 64 -0.24 4.69 24.89
CA ASN A 64 -0.01 5.70 25.93
C ASN A 64 1.36 6.39 25.87
N GLN A 65 2.19 6.10 24.86
CA GLN A 65 3.30 6.99 24.50
C GLN A 65 2.76 8.24 23.78
N LYS A 66 1.93 9.03 24.48
CA LYS A 66 1.85 10.46 24.21
C LYS A 66 3.27 10.98 24.37
N SER A 67 3.78 11.67 23.34
CA SER A 67 4.94 12.53 23.52
C SER A 67 4.67 13.38 24.75
N SER A 68 5.53 13.27 25.76
CA SER A 68 5.62 14.32 26.77
C SER A 68 5.91 15.61 25.98
N GLY A 69 4.88 16.44 25.82
CA GLY A 69 5.04 17.78 25.31
C GLY A 69 6.06 18.55 26.17
N PRO A 70 6.73 19.56 25.63
CA PRO A 70 7.75 20.28 26.37
C PRO A 70 7.06 21.02 27.51
N THR A 71 7.29 20.57 28.75
CA THR A 71 6.90 21.30 29.95
C THR A 71 7.72 22.59 30.00
N LEU A 72 7.17 23.66 29.44
CA LEU A 72 7.67 25.02 29.60
C LEU A 72 7.51 25.42 31.08
N LYS A 73 8.61 25.30 31.83
CA LYS A 73 9.18 26.34 32.73
C LYS A 73 9.89 25.69 33.92
N SER A 74 11.21 25.74 33.88
CA SER A 74 12.01 26.26 35.01
C SER A 74 13.39 26.62 34.46
N LEU A 75 13.53 27.91 34.14
CA LEU A 75 14.83 28.56 33.98
C LEU A 75 15.60 28.41 35.29
N LEU A 76 16.84 27.94 35.21
CA LEU A 76 18.00 28.25 36.07
C LEU A 76 18.91 27.01 36.23
N SER A 77 19.91 26.91 35.36
CA SER A 77 21.31 26.70 35.78
C SER A 77 22.21 26.90 34.57
N GLN A 78 22.91 28.02 34.57
CA GLN A 78 23.99 28.29 33.65
C GLN A 78 25.25 27.53 34.09
N ASN A 79 25.90 26.95 33.09
CA ASN A 79 27.33 26.63 32.99
C ASN A 79 27.86 25.44 33.80
N ILE A 80 28.43 24.45 33.07
CA ILE A 80 29.85 24.08 33.08
C ILE A 80 30.04 22.65 32.48
N ARG A 81 31.06 22.50 31.60
CA ARG A 81 31.72 21.28 31.07
C ARG A 81 31.04 20.55 29.89
N LEU A 82 31.55 20.73 28.67
CA LEU A 82 32.68 20.00 28.06
C LEU A 82 32.35 18.53 27.74
N PHE A 83 32.46 18.21 26.44
CA PHE A 83 32.49 16.89 25.81
C PHE A 83 32.67 15.70 26.77
N LYS A 84 31.61 14.91 26.92
CA LYS A 84 31.69 13.46 27.11
C LYS A 84 30.61 12.79 26.25
N HIS A 85 31.05 12.11 25.20
CA HIS A 85 30.30 11.01 24.62
C HIS A 85 29.95 10.03 25.75
N LYS A 86 28.69 10.04 26.17
CA LYS A 86 28.09 8.95 26.94
C LYS A 86 27.02 8.36 26.03
N SER A 87 27.37 7.27 25.34
CA SER A 87 26.39 6.34 24.80
C SER A 87 25.52 5.89 25.97
N HIS A 88 24.29 6.40 26.05
CA HIS A 88 23.33 5.93 27.02
C HIS A 88 23.00 4.46 26.75
N ASP A 89 23.20 3.61 27.75
CA ASP A 89 22.59 2.28 27.86
C ASP A 89 21.08 2.45 27.70
N ILE A 90 20.56 2.17 26.50
CA ILE A 90 19.12 2.02 26.31
C ILE A 90 18.77 0.67 26.92
N ASP A 91 17.84 0.67 27.88
CA ASP A 91 17.26 -0.55 28.45
C ASP A 91 16.96 -1.57 27.31
N PRO A 92 17.53 -2.79 27.37
CA PRO A 92 17.31 -3.83 26.37
C PRO A 92 15.82 -4.03 26.03
N MET A 93 14.93 -3.87 27.01
CA MET A 93 13.49 -3.95 26.82
C MET A 93 12.94 -2.82 25.93
N VAL A 94 13.39 -1.59 26.17
CA VAL A 94 12.99 -0.42 25.36
C VAL A 94 13.51 -0.54 23.93
N ARG A 95 14.72 -1.07 23.75
CA ARG A 95 15.27 -1.37 22.41
C ARG A 95 14.43 -2.41 21.68
N PHE A 96 14.09 -3.50 22.36
CA PHE A 96 13.25 -4.56 21.79
C PHE A 96 11.86 -4.05 21.38
N ILE A 97 11.19 -3.26 22.23
CA ILE A 97 9.87 -2.69 21.90
C ILE A 97 9.95 -1.77 20.66
N LYS A 98 10.99 -0.94 20.56
CA LYS A 98 11.20 -0.08 19.38
C LYS A 98 11.41 -0.90 18.10
N GLU A 99 12.14 -2.00 18.19
CA GLU A 99 12.35 -2.90 17.07
C GLU A 99 11.02 -3.54 16.60
N MET A 100 10.21 -4.03 17.54
CA MET A 100 8.88 -4.57 17.22
C MET A 100 7.94 -3.51 16.62
N GLN A 101 8.01 -2.26 17.09
CA GLN A 101 7.25 -1.16 16.50
C GLN A 101 7.68 -0.87 15.06
N SER A 102 8.99 -0.94 14.77
CA SER A 102 9.49 -0.82 13.41
C SER A 102 9.03 -1.97 12.52
N ASP A 103 9.02 -3.20 13.03
CA ASP A 103 8.51 -4.36 12.28
C ASP A 103 7.01 -4.22 11.96
N LEU A 104 6.23 -3.70 12.91
CA LEU A 104 4.80 -3.43 12.69
C LEU A 104 4.57 -2.32 11.65
N GLU A 105 5.46 -1.32 11.59
CA GLU A 105 5.45 -0.33 10.51
C GLU A 105 5.69 -0.98 9.16
N VAL A 106 6.68 -1.86 9.07
CA VAL A 106 6.97 -2.64 7.85
C VAL A 106 5.75 -3.47 7.43
N VAL A 107 5.03 -4.09 8.38
CA VAL A 107 3.79 -4.82 8.09
C VAL A 107 2.72 -3.88 7.51
N TYR A 108 2.47 -2.74 8.16
CA TYR A 108 1.48 -1.76 7.69
C TYR A 108 1.79 -1.27 6.27
N VAL A 109 3.02 -0.81 6.01
CA VAL A 109 3.43 -0.30 4.70
C VAL A 109 3.39 -1.43 3.66
N GLY A 110 3.82 -2.63 4.04
CA GLY A 110 3.76 -3.82 3.19
C GLY A 110 2.34 -4.17 2.76
N GLN A 111 1.38 -4.17 3.69
CA GLN A 111 -0.03 -4.41 3.39
C GLN A 111 -0.62 -3.29 2.51
N MET A 112 -0.27 -2.04 2.76
CA MET A 112 -0.72 -0.91 1.94
C MET A 112 -0.21 -1.03 0.49
N CYS A 113 1.09 -1.26 0.29
CA CYS A 113 1.66 -1.47 -1.05
C CYS A 113 1.06 -2.71 -1.73
N LEU A 114 0.90 -3.82 -1.00
CA LEU A 114 0.33 -5.06 -1.52
C LEU A 114 -1.12 -4.88 -1.98
N SER A 115 -1.92 -4.11 -1.23
CA SER A 115 -3.30 -3.77 -1.58
C SER A 115 -3.35 -2.96 -2.87
N TRP A 116 -2.44 -1.98 -3.01
CA TRP A 116 -2.36 -1.16 -4.20
C TRP A 116 -2.07 -1.98 -5.46
N GLU A 117 -1.03 -2.83 -5.42
CA GLU A 117 -0.66 -3.67 -6.56
C GLU A 117 -1.83 -4.56 -7.00
N PHE A 118 -2.54 -5.16 -6.05
CA PHE A 118 -3.67 -6.02 -6.37
C PHE A 118 -4.90 -5.24 -6.85
N LEU A 119 -5.16 -4.06 -6.29
CA LEU A 119 -6.26 -3.19 -6.72
C LEU A 119 -6.03 -2.66 -8.14
N HIS A 120 -4.82 -2.21 -8.44
CA HIS A 120 -4.41 -1.77 -9.79
C HIS A 120 -4.51 -2.93 -10.79
N TRP A 121 -4.00 -4.11 -10.45
CA TRP A 121 -4.08 -5.30 -11.31
C TRP A 121 -5.53 -5.71 -11.59
N GLN A 122 -6.40 -5.69 -10.57
CA GLN A 122 -7.81 -6.04 -10.76
C GLN A 122 -8.58 -5.01 -11.57
N TYR A 123 -8.25 -3.73 -11.45
CA TYR A 123 -8.81 -2.70 -12.31
C TYR A 123 -8.51 -2.98 -13.79
N MET A 124 -7.27 -3.32 -14.12
CA MET A 124 -6.91 -3.74 -15.49
C MET A 124 -7.69 -4.98 -15.95
N LYS A 125 -7.86 -5.97 -15.07
CA LYS A 125 -8.69 -7.14 -15.39
C LYS A 125 -10.17 -6.79 -15.55
N ALA A 126 -10.70 -5.83 -14.79
CA ALA A 126 -12.08 -5.38 -14.93
C ALA A 126 -12.32 -4.67 -16.26
N LEU A 127 -11.37 -3.87 -16.74
CA LEU A 127 -11.43 -3.27 -18.07
C LEU A 127 -11.49 -4.36 -19.16
N ASN A 128 -10.62 -5.37 -19.11
CA ASN A 128 -10.65 -6.50 -20.06
C ASN A 128 -11.99 -7.29 -20.00
N LEU A 129 -12.56 -7.44 -18.80
CA LEU A 129 -13.86 -8.09 -18.61
C LEU A 129 -15.01 -7.26 -19.18
N TRP A 130 -14.94 -5.94 -19.03
CA TRP A 130 -15.91 -5.01 -19.58
C TRP A 130 -15.86 -5.00 -21.12
N GLU A 131 -14.68 -4.93 -21.72
CA GLU A 131 -14.50 -5.01 -23.18
C GLU A 131 -15.00 -6.34 -23.77
N SER A 132 -14.79 -7.44 -23.04
CA SER A 132 -15.20 -8.78 -23.48
C SER A 132 -16.66 -9.15 -23.19
N ASP A 133 -17.44 -8.27 -22.52
CA ASP A 133 -18.86 -8.44 -22.24
C ASP A 133 -19.72 -7.27 -22.74
N PRO A 134 -19.75 -7.01 -24.06
CA PRO A 134 -20.52 -5.89 -24.63
C PRO A 134 -22.03 -6.01 -24.41
N ARG A 135 -22.52 -7.20 -24.04
CA ARG A 135 -23.94 -7.47 -23.78
C ARG A 135 -24.30 -7.38 -22.29
N GLY A 136 -23.36 -7.08 -21.39
CA GLY A 136 -23.59 -6.95 -19.95
C GLY A 136 -24.20 -8.20 -19.32
N ILE A 137 -23.82 -9.37 -19.84
CA ILE A 137 -24.37 -10.68 -19.49
C ILE A 137 -23.89 -11.12 -18.11
N ARG A 138 -22.62 -10.84 -17.78
CA ARG A 138 -21.99 -11.20 -16.51
C ARG A 138 -22.51 -10.32 -15.39
N LYS A 139 -22.63 -10.89 -14.20
CA LYS A 139 -23.19 -10.21 -13.02
C LYS A 139 -22.22 -10.28 -11.85
N TYR A 140 -22.14 -9.19 -11.10
CA TYR A 140 -21.11 -8.96 -10.09
C TYR A 140 -21.67 -8.43 -8.77
N ASN A 141 -22.91 -8.81 -8.41
CA ASN A 141 -23.60 -8.24 -7.26
C ASN A 141 -22.91 -8.62 -5.95
N GLU A 142 -22.42 -9.87 -5.82
CA GLU A 142 -21.74 -10.31 -4.61
C GLU A 142 -20.44 -9.52 -4.40
N VAL A 143 -19.59 -9.47 -5.43
CA VAL A 143 -18.31 -8.78 -5.33
C VAL A 143 -18.48 -7.26 -5.20
N ALA A 144 -19.52 -6.67 -5.78
CA ALA A 144 -19.87 -5.27 -5.54
C ALA A 144 -20.13 -4.99 -4.06
N GLY A 145 -20.86 -5.87 -3.37
CA GLY A 145 -21.06 -5.79 -1.93
C GLY A 145 -19.75 -5.93 -1.14
N GLU A 146 -18.86 -6.84 -1.56
CA GLU A 146 -17.52 -6.97 -0.96
C GLU A 146 -16.70 -5.68 -1.13
N PHE A 147 -16.75 -5.04 -2.30
CA PHE A 147 -16.05 -3.77 -2.56
C PHE A 147 -16.64 -2.61 -1.75
N GLN A 148 -17.96 -2.54 -1.58
CA GLN A 148 -18.58 -1.55 -0.69
C GLN A 148 -18.08 -1.69 0.74
N GLN A 149 -17.96 -2.92 1.26
CA GLN A 149 -17.38 -3.14 2.59
C GLN A 149 -15.91 -2.68 2.64
N PHE A 150 -15.11 -3.02 1.64
CA PHE A 150 -13.72 -2.58 1.52
C PHE A 150 -13.58 -1.05 1.55
N GLN A 151 -14.43 -0.35 0.80
CA GLN A 151 -14.50 1.11 0.76
C GLN A 151 -14.85 1.70 2.14
N VAL A 152 -15.90 1.19 2.79
CA VAL A 152 -16.36 1.65 4.11
C VAL A 152 -15.28 1.44 5.17
N LEU A 153 -14.56 0.33 5.15
CA LEU A 153 -13.48 0.06 6.10
C LEU A 153 -12.36 1.11 6.01
N MET A 154 -11.94 1.48 4.81
CA MET A 154 -10.92 2.52 4.61
C MET A 154 -11.43 3.91 5.01
N GLN A 155 -12.66 4.26 4.65
CA GLN A 155 -13.25 5.56 5.00
C GLN A 155 -13.37 5.72 6.51
N ARG A 156 -13.95 4.72 7.20
CA ARG A 156 -14.06 4.73 8.66
C ARG A 156 -12.71 4.80 9.36
N PHE A 157 -11.69 4.15 8.82
CA PHE A 157 -10.33 4.26 9.35
C PHE A 157 -9.83 5.70 9.30
N ILE A 158 -9.94 6.36 8.13
CA ILE A 158 -9.49 7.75 7.94
C ILE A 158 -10.28 8.72 8.84
N GLU A 159 -11.59 8.52 8.96
CA GLU A 159 -12.45 9.38 9.79
C GLU A 159 -12.12 9.29 11.28
N ASN A 160 -11.78 8.09 11.76
CA ASN A 160 -11.48 7.86 13.17
C ASN A 160 -10.02 8.12 13.55
N GLU A 161 -9.08 8.00 12.61
CA GLU A 161 -7.65 8.16 12.83
C GLU A 161 -7.25 9.39 13.67
N PRO A 162 -7.80 10.61 13.45
CA PRO A 162 -7.42 11.79 14.23
C PRO A 162 -7.60 11.65 15.75
N PHE A 163 -8.44 10.71 16.18
CA PHE A 163 -8.79 10.48 17.58
C PHE A 163 -8.03 9.29 18.21
N GLN A 164 -7.22 8.56 17.44
CA GLN A 164 -6.74 7.23 17.81
C GLN A 164 -5.21 7.13 17.98
N GLY A 165 -4.51 8.27 17.94
CA GLY A 165 -3.06 8.33 18.18
C GLY A 165 -2.23 8.04 16.92
N PRO A 166 -1.03 7.42 17.06
CA PRO A 166 -0.16 7.13 15.93
C PRO A 166 -0.81 6.17 14.91
N ARG A 167 -0.77 6.56 13.63
CA ARG A 167 -1.44 5.85 12.53
C ARG A 167 -1.12 4.35 12.47
N VAL A 168 0.15 3.98 12.53
CA VAL A 168 0.60 2.57 12.43
C VAL A 168 -0.02 1.74 13.54
N GLN A 169 0.03 2.23 14.78
CA GLN A 169 -0.53 1.51 15.92
C GLN A 169 -2.05 1.39 15.80
N TYR A 170 -2.72 2.48 15.40
CA TYR A 170 -4.16 2.47 15.17
C TYR A 170 -4.55 1.50 14.05
N PHE A 171 -3.77 1.43 12.97
CA PHE A 171 -3.97 0.48 11.87
C PHE A 171 -3.87 -0.97 12.35
N ILE A 172 -2.81 -1.30 13.10
CA ILE A 172 -2.62 -2.65 13.63
C ILE A 172 -3.78 -3.08 14.52
N LYS A 173 -4.24 -2.20 15.41
CA LYS A 173 -5.44 -2.43 16.23
C LYS A 173 -6.70 -2.58 15.38
N SER A 174 -6.92 -1.67 14.46
CA SER A 174 -8.10 -1.70 13.59
C SER A 174 -8.16 -2.97 12.77
N ARG A 175 -7.03 -3.46 12.25
CA ARG A 175 -6.98 -4.70 11.47
C ARG A 175 -7.13 -5.95 12.33
N TYR A 176 -6.75 -5.89 13.61
CA TYR A 176 -7.04 -6.96 14.55
C TYR A 176 -8.55 -7.20 14.70
N ASP A 177 -9.32 -6.12 14.88
CA ASP A 177 -10.78 -6.16 14.99
C ASP A 177 -11.46 -6.36 13.62
N LEU A 178 -10.94 -5.70 12.59
CA LEU A 178 -11.47 -5.64 11.23
C LEU A 178 -10.46 -6.25 10.26
N ARG A 179 -10.36 -7.57 10.26
CA ARG A 179 -9.37 -8.35 9.47
C ARG A 179 -9.37 -8.03 7.96
N ASN A 180 -10.48 -7.52 7.45
CA ASN A 180 -10.65 -7.16 6.04
C ASN A 180 -10.21 -5.72 5.71
N LEU A 181 -9.74 -4.92 6.67
CA LEU A 181 -9.19 -3.59 6.38
C LEU A 181 -8.04 -3.72 5.38
N LEU A 182 -8.04 -2.94 4.30
CA LEU A 182 -7.09 -3.08 3.17
C LEU A 182 -7.10 -4.47 2.46
N GLN A 183 -8.00 -5.39 2.80
CA GLN A 183 -8.13 -6.65 2.07
C GLN A 183 -9.00 -6.45 0.84
N VAL A 184 -8.35 -6.18 -0.31
CA VAL A 184 -9.04 -6.05 -1.60
C VAL A 184 -9.82 -7.35 -1.97
N PRO A 185 -11.14 -7.25 -2.23
CA PRO A 185 -11.98 -8.34 -2.73
C PRO A 185 -11.56 -8.82 -4.11
N VAL A 186 -11.82 -10.08 -4.50
CA VAL A 186 -11.49 -10.57 -5.85
C VAL A 186 -12.73 -10.56 -6.75
N ILE A 187 -12.57 -10.12 -8.00
CA ILE A 187 -13.61 -10.15 -9.04
C ILE A 187 -14.02 -11.59 -9.31
N ARG A 188 -15.33 -11.86 -9.22
CA ARG A 188 -15.91 -13.18 -9.49
C ARG A 188 -17.30 -12.97 -10.08
N ASP A 189 -17.63 -13.76 -11.09
CA ASP A 189 -18.96 -13.75 -11.72
C ASP A 189 -19.93 -14.55 -10.85
N ASP A 190 -21.08 -13.95 -10.53
CA ASP A 190 -22.14 -14.55 -9.72
C ASP A 190 -22.60 -15.92 -10.31
N ARG A 191 -22.53 -16.07 -11.65
CA ARG A 191 -22.94 -17.28 -12.37
C ARG A 191 -22.15 -18.54 -12.00
N VAL A 192 -20.92 -18.39 -11.50
CA VAL A 192 -20.08 -19.53 -11.09
C VAL A 192 -20.67 -20.23 -9.86
N LYS A 193 -21.37 -19.50 -8.99
CA LYS A 193 -22.07 -20.08 -7.83
C LYS A 193 -23.48 -20.60 -8.16
N ASP A 194 -24.12 -20.07 -9.19
CA ASP A 194 -25.54 -20.31 -9.49
C ASP A 194 -25.87 -21.59 -10.27
N ARG A 195 -24.89 -22.42 -10.66
CA ARG A 195 -25.19 -23.77 -11.19
C ARG A 195 -26.00 -24.63 -10.20
N ASN A 196 -25.96 -24.33 -8.90
CA ASN A 196 -26.72 -25.07 -7.86
C ASN A 196 -28.00 -24.35 -7.37
N LYS A 197 -28.30 -23.11 -7.78
CA LYS A 197 -29.42 -22.30 -7.24
C LYS A 197 -30.42 -21.81 -8.30
N ALA A 198 -30.48 -22.47 -9.46
CA ALA A 198 -31.28 -22.09 -10.61
C ALA A 198 -32.82 -22.22 -10.45
N ARG A 199 -33.41 -22.09 -9.24
CA ARG A 199 -34.86 -22.22 -9.03
C ARG A 199 -35.59 -21.04 -8.38
N THR A 200 -34.92 -19.95 -8.02
CA THR A 200 -35.65 -18.77 -7.54
C THR A 200 -35.45 -17.61 -8.49
N LYS A 201 -36.34 -17.52 -9.49
CA LYS A 201 -36.56 -16.29 -10.26
C LYS A 201 -37.16 -15.24 -9.32
N GLU A 202 -36.33 -14.55 -8.57
CA GLU A 202 -36.66 -13.20 -8.13
C GLU A 202 -36.18 -12.22 -9.19
N LYS A 203 -37.09 -11.38 -9.66
CA LYS A 203 -36.79 -10.27 -10.57
C LYS A 203 -35.71 -9.41 -9.92
N ALA A 204 -34.47 -9.48 -10.40
CA ALA A 204 -33.40 -8.62 -9.94
C ALA A 204 -33.69 -7.18 -10.38
N VAL A 205 -34.15 -6.35 -9.44
CA VAL A 205 -34.54 -4.94 -9.69
C VAL A 205 -33.32 -4.07 -10.04
N PHE A 206 -32.11 -4.46 -9.64
CA PHE A 206 -30.84 -3.89 -10.12
C PHE A 206 -29.78 -4.97 -10.18
N SER A 207 -29.06 -5.08 -11.30
CA SER A 207 -27.99 -6.08 -11.49
C SER A 207 -26.68 -5.38 -11.83
N ILE A 208 -25.63 -5.57 -11.04
CA ILE A 208 -24.32 -4.97 -11.30
C ILE A 208 -23.70 -5.59 -12.56
N THR A 209 -23.52 -4.77 -13.59
CA THR A 209 -22.88 -5.09 -14.86
C THR A 209 -21.37 -4.82 -14.81
N SER A 210 -20.63 -5.23 -15.86
CA SER A 210 -19.17 -5.03 -15.95
C SER A 210 -18.76 -3.55 -15.93
N ASP A 211 -19.52 -2.66 -16.57
CA ASP A 211 -19.30 -1.21 -16.53
C ASP A 211 -19.47 -0.65 -15.12
N MET A 212 -20.54 -1.02 -14.42
CA MET A 212 -20.75 -0.63 -13.02
C MET A 212 -19.65 -1.18 -12.10
N LEU A 213 -19.14 -2.38 -12.39
CA LEU A 213 -18.00 -2.94 -11.64
C LEU A 213 -16.73 -2.11 -11.81
N VAL A 214 -16.44 -1.62 -13.03
CA VAL A 214 -15.32 -0.71 -13.28
C VAL A 214 -15.50 0.57 -12.47
N GLU A 215 -16.69 1.18 -12.45
CA GLU A 215 -16.96 2.38 -11.65
C GLU A 215 -16.75 2.15 -10.14
N ILE A 216 -17.17 0.98 -9.63
CA ILE A 216 -16.95 0.58 -8.23
C ILE A 216 -15.45 0.45 -7.92
N LEU A 217 -14.67 -0.11 -8.84
CA LEU A 217 -13.21 -0.23 -8.69
C LEU A 217 -12.52 1.13 -8.73
N GLU A 218 -12.95 2.02 -9.63
CA GLU A 218 -12.43 3.39 -9.67
C GLU A 218 -12.69 4.12 -8.34
N GLU A 219 -13.89 4.01 -7.78
CA GLU A 219 -14.19 4.61 -6.47
C GLU A 219 -13.35 3.97 -5.34
N SER A 220 -13.15 2.65 -5.39
CA SER A 220 -12.25 1.95 -4.48
C SER A 220 -10.82 2.49 -4.55
N ILE A 221 -10.33 2.76 -5.76
CA ILE A 221 -9.02 3.36 -6.02
C ILE A 221 -8.97 4.82 -5.51
N ARG A 222 -10.01 5.62 -5.71
CA ARG A 222 -10.09 6.99 -5.19
C ARG A 222 -10.05 7.03 -3.66
N ILE A 223 -10.76 6.11 -3.00
CA ILE A 223 -10.76 5.99 -1.54
C ILE A 223 -9.40 5.50 -1.05
N PHE A 224 -8.80 4.51 -1.72
CA PHE A 224 -7.45 4.06 -1.41
C PHE A 224 -6.42 5.19 -1.53
N TRP A 225 -6.53 6.03 -2.57
CA TRP A 225 -5.70 7.22 -2.69
C TRP A 225 -5.89 8.18 -1.52
N ARG A 226 -7.13 8.44 -1.08
CA ARG A 226 -7.40 9.25 0.11
C ARG A 226 -6.77 8.63 1.36
N PHE A 227 -6.78 7.31 1.49
CA PHE A 227 -6.11 6.59 2.57
C PHE A 227 -4.60 6.83 2.56
N VAL A 228 -3.93 6.63 1.43
CA VAL A 228 -2.48 6.86 1.28
C VAL A 228 -2.13 8.34 1.53
N LYS A 229 -2.97 9.25 1.02
CA LYS A 229 -2.79 10.70 1.17
C LYS A 229 -2.99 11.18 2.62
N ALA A 230 -3.77 10.47 3.44
CA ALA A 230 -3.94 10.83 4.84
C ALA A 230 -2.69 10.51 5.69
N ASP A 231 -1.84 9.59 5.23
CA ASP A 231 -0.60 9.25 5.93
C ASP A 231 0.43 10.38 5.83
N LYS A 232 0.76 10.97 6.98
CA LYS A 232 1.67 12.13 7.09
C LYS A 232 3.10 11.78 6.70
N ASP A 233 3.52 10.53 6.86
CA ASP A 233 4.85 10.06 6.48
C ASP A 233 4.97 9.90 4.94
N CYS A 234 3.90 10.08 4.16
CA CYS A 234 3.94 10.17 2.69
C CYS A 234 4.37 11.54 2.14
N TYR A 235 4.58 12.56 2.99
CA TYR A 235 4.88 13.94 2.60
C TYR A 235 6.25 14.44 3.06
N SER A 236 6.95 13.67 3.88
CA SER A 236 8.07 14.16 4.72
C SER A 236 9.44 14.14 4.04
N VAL A 237 9.55 14.44 2.75
CA VAL A 237 10.89 14.60 2.14
C VAL A 237 11.57 15.90 2.63
N MET A 238 10.80 16.89 3.13
CA MET A 238 11.33 18.23 3.47
C MET A 238 11.16 18.73 4.92
N THR A 239 10.58 17.96 5.85
CA THR A 239 10.42 18.42 7.25
C THR A 239 11.52 17.86 8.16
N LYS A 240 12.60 18.63 8.26
CA LYS A 240 13.54 18.79 9.38
C LYS A 240 13.90 17.54 10.20
N GLY A 241 15.16 17.16 10.06
CA GLY A 241 15.87 16.21 10.92
C GLY A 241 16.03 14.89 10.20
N GLN A 242 17.27 14.49 9.93
CA GLN A 242 17.60 13.10 9.62
C GLN A 242 16.95 12.22 10.71
N LYS A 243 15.78 11.62 10.43
CA LYS A 243 15.31 10.47 11.20
C LYS A 243 16.38 9.42 10.96
N GLY A 244 17.27 9.26 11.95
CA GLY A 244 18.25 8.19 12.18
C GLY A 244 18.98 7.61 10.99
N ILE A 245 20.31 7.50 11.10
CA ILE A 245 21.09 6.52 10.32
C ILE A 245 20.35 5.18 10.39
N HIS A 246 19.84 4.68 9.26
CA HIS A 246 19.24 3.35 9.20
C HIS A 246 20.36 2.36 9.51
N PRO A 247 20.29 1.59 10.62
CA PRO A 247 21.37 0.70 11.01
C PRO A 247 21.69 -0.36 9.95
N GLU A 248 20.73 -0.66 9.07
CA GLU A 248 20.83 -1.66 8.01
C GLU A 248 21.32 -1.09 6.67
N VAL A 249 21.42 0.25 6.55
CA VAL A 249 21.98 0.95 5.38
C VAL A 249 23.31 1.55 5.81
N GLN A 250 24.27 0.69 6.16
CA GLN A 250 25.61 1.10 6.62
C GLN A 250 26.66 1.03 5.51
N GLU A 251 26.38 0.33 4.41
CA GLU A 251 27.27 0.27 3.25
C GLU A 251 27.24 1.59 2.48
N GLN A 252 28.43 2.11 2.13
CA GLN A 252 28.59 3.36 1.37
C GLN A 252 27.75 3.35 0.07
N GLU A 253 27.68 2.21 -0.60
CA GLU A 253 26.90 2.00 -1.82
C GLU A 253 25.39 2.16 -1.60
N ASP A 254 24.85 1.63 -0.50
CA ASP A 254 23.42 1.71 -0.19
C ASP A 254 23.01 3.15 0.19
N MET A 255 23.92 3.91 0.81
CA MET A 255 23.72 5.34 1.10
C MET A 255 23.72 6.20 -0.17
N GLU A 256 24.59 5.91 -1.13
CA GLU A 256 24.61 6.55 -2.45
C GLU A 256 23.32 6.24 -3.22
N LEU A 257 22.89 4.98 -3.22
CA LEU A 257 21.63 4.55 -3.82
C LEU A 257 20.42 5.26 -3.19
N LEU A 258 20.38 5.39 -1.86
CA LEU A 258 19.31 6.12 -1.16
C LEU A 258 19.24 7.59 -1.58
N LEU A 259 20.39 8.27 -1.70
CA LEU A 259 20.45 9.66 -2.16
C LEU A 259 19.97 9.80 -3.62
N GLU A 260 20.36 8.87 -4.49
CA GLU A 260 19.89 8.83 -5.87
C GLU A 260 18.37 8.65 -5.94
N ILE A 261 17.83 7.68 -5.20
CA ILE A 261 16.39 7.40 -5.15
C ILE A 261 15.62 8.62 -4.63
N LYS A 262 16.09 9.29 -3.58
CA LYS A 262 15.46 10.52 -3.05
C LYS A 262 15.44 11.63 -4.09
N LYS A 263 16.54 11.87 -4.80
CA LYS A 263 16.59 12.86 -5.90
C LYS A 263 15.63 12.50 -7.03
N ASN A 264 15.56 11.22 -7.41
CA ASN A 264 14.65 10.74 -8.44
C ASN A 264 13.19 10.93 -7.99
N LEU A 265 12.85 10.56 -6.76
CA LEU A 265 11.53 10.74 -6.16
C LEU A 265 11.10 12.22 -6.23
N GLU A 266 11.92 13.14 -5.75
CA GLU A 266 11.63 14.58 -5.79
C GLU A 266 11.39 15.08 -7.22
N LYS A 267 12.19 14.60 -8.19
CA LYS A 267 12.03 14.95 -9.60
C LYS A 267 10.69 14.45 -10.15
N LYS A 268 10.28 13.21 -9.83
CA LYS A 268 8.99 12.66 -10.26
C LYS A 268 7.83 13.39 -9.57
N GLU A 269 7.91 13.67 -8.27
CA GLU A 269 6.91 14.44 -7.53
C GLU A 269 6.69 15.83 -8.14
N LYS A 270 7.78 16.57 -8.42
CA LYS A 270 7.71 17.90 -9.05
C LYS A 270 7.07 17.85 -10.44
N LYS A 271 7.48 16.89 -11.28
CA LYS A 271 6.90 16.70 -12.62
C LYS A 271 5.41 16.37 -12.58
N LEU A 272 5.01 15.50 -11.65
CA LEU A 272 3.61 15.21 -11.43
C LEU A 272 2.87 16.51 -11.04
N GLN A 273 3.31 17.21 -10.00
CA GLN A 273 2.66 18.46 -9.55
C GLN A 273 2.56 19.54 -10.65
N GLU A 274 3.56 19.64 -11.53
CA GLU A 274 3.53 20.55 -12.68
C GLU A 274 2.36 20.24 -13.63
N VAL A 275 2.17 18.96 -13.98
CA VAL A 275 1.10 18.50 -14.87
C VAL A 275 -0.30 18.70 -14.25
N LEU A 276 -0.42 18.64 -12.92
CA LEU A 276 -1.68 18.98 -12.24
C LEU A 276 -1.99 20.48 -12.31
N ARG A 277 -0.96 21.32 -12.13
CA ARG A 277 -1.11 22.79 -12.16
C ARG A 277 -1.46 23.30 -13.56
N SER A 278 -1.07 22.59 -14.61
CA SER A 278 -1.45 22.92 -15.99
C SER A 278 -2.92 22.64 -16.35
N GLY A 279 -3.80 22.40 -15.37
CA GLY A 279 -5.26 22.43 -15.55
C GLY A 279 -5.96 21.07 -15.63
N ASN A 280 -5.22 19.96 -15.53
CA ASN A 280 -5.80 18.62 -15.55
C ASN A 280 -6.06 18.10 -14.13
N CYS A 281 -7.13 18.60 -13.49
CA CYS A 281 -7.63 18.03 -12.23
C CYS A 281 -8.26 16.65 -12.46
N ILE A 282 -7.43 15.61 -12.36
CA ILE A 282 -7.73 14.22 -12.71
C ILE A 282 -8.86 13.60 -11.86
N LEU A 283 -9.11 14.12 -10.66
CA LEU A 283 -10.23 13.67 -9.82
C LEU A 283 -11.62 14.03 -10.37
N ARG A 284 -11.73 14.95 -11.34
CA ARG A 284 -13.03 15.38 -11.91
C ARG A 284 -13.38 14.75 -13.26
N LYS A 285 -12.49 13.96 -13.88
CA LYS A 285 -12.58 13.65 -15.32
C LYS A 285 -12.73 12.20 -15.75
N PHE A 286 -12.81 11.22 -14.84
CA PHE A 286 -13.13 9.80 -15.16
C PHE A 286 -14.40 9.58 -16.01
N ARG A 287 -15.16 10.64 -16.35
CA ARG A 287 -16.43 10.59 -17.06
C ARG A 287 -16.45 11.33 -18.41
N LYS A 288 -15.37 11.97 -18.87
CA LYS A 288 -15.39 12.81 -20.09
C LYS A 288 -14.07 12.82 -20.89
N ASN A 289 -13.73 11.72 -21.59
CA ASN A 289 -13.43 11.65 -23.04
C ASN A 289 -12.59 10.40 -23.33
N ARG A 290 -13.11 9.51 -24.18
CA ARG A 290 -12.58 8.14 -24.38
C ARG A 290 -11.16 8.02 -24.97
N GLU A 291 -10.56 9.09 -25.48
CA GLU A 291 -9.20 9.07 -26.05
C GLU A 291 -8.13 9.77 -25.19
N ASP A 292 -8.53 10.66 -24.26
CA ASP A 292 -7.63 11.42 -23.37
C ASP A 292 -7.65 10.87 -21.92
N ASP A 293 -8.55 9.92 -21.63
CA ASP A 293 -8.73 9.32 -20.30
C ASP A 293 -7.57 8.38 -19.89
N SER A 294 -6.88 7.73 -20.83
CA SER A 294 -5.79 6.79 -20.53
C SER A 294 -4.60 7.48 -19.85
N ASP A 295 -4.16 8.63 -20.38
CA ASP A 295 -3.05 9.41 -19.83
C ASP A 295 -3.40 9.94 -18.42
N HIS A 296 -4.67 10.27 -18.17
CA HIS A 296 -5.17 10.69 -16.86
C HIS A 296 -5.16 9.56 -15.82
N VAL A 297 -5.58 8.36 -16.21
CA VAL A 297 -5.57 7.16 -15.36
C VAL A 297 -4.12 6.77 -15.01
N LEU A 298 -3.23 6.73 -16.00
CA LEU A 298 -1.80 6.45 -15.80
C LEU A 298 -1.14 7.47 -14.88
N TYR A 299 -1.48 8.75 -15.07
CA TYR A 299 -1.02 9.80 -14.19
C TYR A 299 -1.49 9.56 -12.76
N PHE A 300 -2.78 9.29 -12.55
CA PHE A 300 -3.34 9.03 -11.23
C PHE A 300 -2.63 7.88 -10.53
N PHE A 301 -2.44 6.76 -11.22
CA PHE A 301 -1.72 5.60 -10.70
C PHE A 301 -0.27 5.94 -10.32
N SER A 302 0.39 6.73 -11.16
CA SER A 302 1.74 7.21 -10.87
C SER A 302 1.80 8.11 -9.63
N GLN A 303 0.75 8.87 -9.31
CA GLN A 303 0.69 9.63 -8.05
C GLN A 303 0.64 8.71 -6.84
N VAL A 304 -0.15 7.64 -6.92
CA VAL A 304 -0.23 6.64 -5.84
C VAL A 304 1.13 5.96 -5.67
N ASP A 305 1.73 5.50 -6.76
CA ASP A 305 3.05 4.86 -6.76
C ASP A 305 4.13 5.75 -6.13
N VAL A 306 4.22 7.01 -6.58
CA VAL A 306 5.18 7.98 -6.04
C VAL A 306 4.96 8.22 -4.54
N LYS A 307 3.71 8.28 -4.07
CA LYS A 307 3.42 8.43 -2.65
C LYS A 307 3.73 7.18 -1.81
N LEU A 308 3.49 6.00 -2.36
CA LEU A 308 3.89 4.74 -1.70
C LEU A 308 5.41 4.63 -1.59
N VAL A 309 6.16 4.98 -2.65
CA VAL A 309 7.63 5.05 -2.59
C VAL A 309 8.10 6.03 -1.53
N ALA A 310 7.51 7.25 -1.48
CA ALA A 310 7.83 8.22 -0.44
C ALA A 310 7.60 7.66 0.97
N ARG A 311 6.51 6.90 1.18
CA ARG A 311 6.22 6.28 2.47
C ARG A 311 7.22 5.21 2.87
N VAL A 312 7.63 4.36 1.92
CA VAL A 312 8.64 3.31 2.13
C VAL A 312 9.97 3.95 2.53
N LEU A 313 10.42 4.99 1.82
CA LEU A 313 11.66 5.71 2.15
C LEU A 313 11.63 6.45 3.51
N ASN A 314 10.44 6.68 4.07
CA ASN A 314 10.25 7.34 5.35
C ASN A 314 9.95 6.36 6.50
N MET A 315 10.05 5.04 6.28
CA MET A 315 9.99 4.05 7.35
C MET A 315 11.15 4.22 8.33
N SER A 316 10.98 3.76 9.57
CA SER A 316 12.02 3.81 10.60
C SER A 316 13.21 2.89 10.34
N ARG A 317 12.97 1.74 9.70
CA ARG A 317 13.98 0.82 9.16
C ARG A 317 13.78 0.66 7.67
N LEU A 318 14.90 0.64 6.95
CA LEU A 318 14.93 0.53 5.50
C LEU A 318 15.99 -0.49 5.12
N THR A 319 15.65 -1.44 4.25
CA THR A 319 16.58 -2.48 3.79
C THR A 319 17.00 -2.24 2.34
N LYS A 320 18.15 -2.80 1.94
CA LYS A 320 18.68 -2.71 0.56
C LYS A 320 17.64 -3.12 -0.48
N ASP A 321 16.95 -4.21 -0.21
CA ASP A 321 15.90 -4.70 -1.07
C ASP A 321 14.71 -3.74 -1.20
N GLN A 322 14.35 -3.01 -0.13
CA GLN A 322 13.33 -1.97 -0.18
C GLN A 322 13.80 -0.77 -1.00
N LEU A 323 15.11 -0.45 -0.96
CA LEU A 323 15.72 0.56 -1.85
C LEU A 323 15.63 0.13 -3.31
N VAL A 324 16.01 -1.12 -3.62
CA VAL A 324 15.90 -1.69 -4.97
C VAL A 324 14.45 -1.66 -5.46
N TRP A 325 13.49 -1.99 -4.60
CA TRP A 325 12.07 -1.86 -4.92
C TRP A 325 11.69 -0.41 -5.25
N CYS A 326 12.09 0.56 -4.41
CA CYS A 326 11.82 1.99 -4.65
C CYS A 326 12.43 2.46 -5.98
N HIS A 327 13.68 2.09 -6.25
CA HIS A 327 14.39 2.42 -7.48
C HIS A 327 13.64 1.88 -8.71
N ASN A 328 13.33 0.58 -8.71
CA ASN A 328 12.59 -0.07 -9.78
C ASN A 328 11.19 0.52 -9.97
N LYS A 329 10.49 0.85 -8.89
CA LYS A 329 9.15 1.44 -8.94
C LYS A 329 9.16 2.84 -9.56
N LEU A 330 10.15 3.67 -9.22
CA LEU A 330 10.29 5.02 -9.80
C LEU A 330 10.77 5.03 -11.25
N ASN A 331 11.63 4.09 -11.63
CA ASN A 331 12.17 4.02 -13.00
C ASN A 331 11.09 3.66 -14.03
N ARG A 332 10.06 2.93 -13.62
CA ARG A 332 8.91 2.60 -14.50
C ARG A 332 8.13 3.83 -14.94
N ILE A 333 8.15 4.90 -14.16
CA ILE A 333 7.40 6.13 -14.46
C ILE A 333 8.32 7.04 -15.25
N SER A 334 8.23 7.09 -16.57
CA SER A 334 9.02 8.01 -17.39
C SER A 334 8.15 9.17 -17.91
N PHE A 335 8.81 10.27 -18.28
CA PHE A 335 8.14 11.46 -18.80
C PHE A 335 8.81 11.85 -20.11
N VAL A 336 8.10 11.68 -21.22
CA VAL A 336 8.57 11.96 -22.58
C VAL A 336 7.69 13.07 -23.14
N HIS A 337 8.27 14.22 -23.51
CA HIS A 337 7.53 15.38 -24.05
C HIS A 337 6.28 15.79 -23.24
N ARG A 338 6.39 15.82 -21.90
CA ARG A 338 5.30 16.08 -20.93
C ARG A 338 4.19 15.01 -20.85
N LYS A 339 4.25 13.95 -21.66
CA LYS A 339 3.40 12.76 -21.49
C LYS A 339 4.03 11.78 -20.52
N ILE A 340 3.19 11.12 -19.74
CA ILE A 340 3.62 10.08 -18.81
C ILE A 340 3.65 8.75 -19.55
N HIS A 341 4.70 7.98 -19.35
CA HIS A 341 4.82 6.62 -19.86
C HIS A 341 5.14 5.70 -18.68
N VAL A 342 4.32 4.66 -18.51
CA VAL A 342 4.52 3.67 -17.47
C VAL A 342 4.83 2.35 -18.16
N GLU A 343 6.01 1.81 -17.94
CA GLU A 343 6.36 0.51 -18.51
C GLU A 343 5.41 -0.57 -17.95
N PRO A 344 4.70 -1.33 -18.83
CA PRO A 344 3.83 -2.41 -18.40
C PRO A 344 4.70 -3.54 -17.87
N PHE A 345 4.82 -3.63 -16.55
CA PHE A 345 5.48 -4.77 -15.93
C PHE A 345 4.69 -5.25 -14.73
N PHE A 346 3.92 -6.32 -14.96
CA PHE A 346 3.36 -7.14 -13.90
C PHE A 346 4.50 -7.96 -13.31
N PHE A 347 5.20 -7.39 -12.34
CA PHE A 347 5.81 -8.30 -11.38
C PHE A 347 4.65 -9.03 -10.72
N ALA A 348 4.66 -10.35 -10.90
CA ALA A 348 4.13 -11.23 -9.89
C ALA A 348 4.57 -10.67 -8.53
N LEU A 349 3.74 -10.91 -7.53
CA LEU A 349 3.97 -10.44 -6.19
C LEU A 349 5.31 -10.89 -5.49
N PRO A 350 6.28 -11.70 -6.02
CA PRO A 350 7.42 -12.18 -5.23
C PRO A 350 8.31 -11.14 -4.56
N LEU A 351 8.65 -10.02 -5.20
CA LEU A 351 9.71 -9.15 -4.66
C LEU A 351 9.30 -8.36 -3.41
N LEU A 352 8.03 -7.99 -3.23
CA LEU A 352 7.65 -7.27 -2.01
C LEU A 352 7.76 -8.14 -0.75
N ILE A 353 7.75 -9.48 -0.90
CA ILE A 353 7.65 -10.42 0.23
C ILE A 353 8.87 -11.31 0.41
N LEU A 354 9.65 -11.59 -0.64
CA LEU A 354 11.01 -12.09 -0.42
C LEU A 354 11.83 -11.08 0.40
N VAL A 355 11.51 -9.80 0.26
CA VAL A 355 12.19 -8.70 0.93
C VAL A 355 11.64 -8.44 2.34
N ILE A 356 10.31 -8.33 2.48
CA ILE A 356 9.71 -7.94 3.76
C ILE A 356 9.56 -9.12 4.73
N VAL A 357 9.32 -10.36 4.24
CA VAL A 357 9.16 -11.52 5.13
C VAL A 357 10.51 -12.10 5.56
N PHE A 358 11.59 -11.93 4.78
CA PHE A 358 12.93 -12.34 5.22
C PHE A 358 13.67 -11.29 6.05
N SER A 359 13.38 -9.98 5.95
CA SER A 359 13.94 -8.99 6.90
C SER A 359 13.43 -9.15 8.34
N ILE A 360 12.35 -9.92 8.57
CA ILE A 360 11.83 -10.20 9.92
C ILE A 360 12.43 -11.50 10.49
N LYS A 361 13.28 -12.21 9.73
CA LYS A 361 14.13 -13.29 10.25
C LYS A 361 15.55 -12.75 10.49
N SER A 362 15.80 -12.37 11.74
CA SER A 362 17.07 -12.64 12.42
C SER A 362 16.78 -13.26 13.78
#